data_AF-W5T248-F1
#
_entry.id   AF-W5T248-F1
#
_cell.length_a   1.000
_cell.length_b   1.000
_cell.length_c   1.000
_cell.angle_alpha   90.00
_cell.angle_beta   90.00
_cell.angle_gamma   90.00
#
_symmetry.space_group_name_H-M   'P 1'
#
loop_
_entity.id
_entity.type
_entity.pdbx_description
1 polymer ?
#
loop_
_entity_poly.entity_id
_entity_poly.type
_entity_poly.pdbx_seq_one_letter_code
_entity_poly.pdbx_strand_id
1 'polypeptide(L)'
;MQVSKNIIVLNDREKGLMSISQEEEYENYKFALRKSIINDIENKIQIMEILYNIKTKNLYLIDGYKSFEAFINKFLIKKTQAYSYLKIYEHVLRGDLSINDIKQRGVVDVYKSIKSNEVTSQKSKKKPIKPLRFQLKTEQAYEFYKKNSEFASFLLEEIFSNGGNILEQLEIRYKNLKNN
;
A
#
# COMPACT_ATOMS: atom_id res chain seq x y z
N MET A 1 2.91 -27.11 78.72
CA MET A 1 3.37 -26.85 77.34
C MET A 1 3.55 -28.17 76.63
N GLN A 2 2.63 -28.54 75.74
CA GLN A 2 2.85 -29.55 74.70
C GLN A 2 1.73 -29.34 73.67
N VAL A 3 2.08 -28.70 72.56
CA VAL A 3 1.19 -28.53 71.41
C VAL A 3 1.44 -29.72 70.49
N SER A 4 0.42 -30.55 70.33
CA SER A 4 0.40 -31.67 69.40
C SER A 4 0.64 -31.18 67.97
N LYS A 5 1.77 -31.59 67.37
CA LYS A 5 2.00 -31.43 65.94
C LYS A 5 1.14 -32.45 65.20
N ASN A 6 0.06 -32.00 64.58
CA ASN A 6 -0.61 -32.76 63.54
C ASN A 6 0.37 -32.94 62.37
N ILE A 7 0.86 -34.16 62.18
CA ILE A 7 1.60 -34.55 60.99
C ILE A 7 0.58 -34.68 59.87
N ILE A 8 0.55 -33.70 58.97
CA ILE A 8 -0.14 -33.83 57.69
C ILE A 8 0.69 -34.82 56.88
N VAL A 9 0.24 -36.07 56.82
CA VAL A 9 0.72 -37.04 55.83
C VAL A 9 0.22 -36.54 54.48
N LEU A 10 1.11 -35.87 53.73
CA LEU A 10 0.86 -35.58 52.33
C LEU A 10 0.87 -36.93 51.62
N ASN A 11 -0.29 -37.26 51.05
CA ASN A 11 -0.51 -38.42 50.21
C ASN A 11 0.58 -38.47 49.11
N ASP A 12 1.47 -39.45 49.18
CA ASP A 12 2.51 -39.77 48.19
C ASP A 12 1.89 -40.27 46.87
N ARG A 13 1.04 -39.45 46.27
CA ARG A 13 0.77 -39.54 44.85
C ARG A 13 1.86 -38.74 44.17
N GLU A 14 3.04 -39.36 44.08
CA GLU A 14 3.95 -39.10 42.97
C GLU A 14 3.15 -39.30 41.69
N LYS A 15 2.57 -38.19 41.26
CA LYS A 15 2.33 -37.80 39.88
C LYS A 15 3.24 -38.61 38.97
N GLY A 16 2.65 -39.60 38.29
CA GLY A 16 3.12 -40.03 36.98
C GLY A 16 2.94 -38.90 35.98
N LEU A 17 3.65 -37.78 36.19
CA LEU A 17 4.02 -36.86 35.14
C LEU A 17 5.24 -37.52 34.50
N MET A 18 4.99 -38.35 33.48
CA MET A 18 6.04 -38.65 32.51
C MET A 18 6.62 -37.32 32.08
N SER A 19 7.88 -37.06 32.40
CA SER A 19 8.59 -35.88 31.91
C SER A 19 8.57 -35.98 30.38
N ILE A 20 7.81 -35.10 29.74
CA ILE A 20 7.80 -34.96 28.29
C ILE A 20 9.25 -34.86 27.85
N SER A 21 9.66 -35.69 26.89
CA SER A 21 11.04 -35.65 26.42
C SER A 21 11.29 -34.31 25.72
N GLN A 22 12.54 -33.85 25.66
CA GLN A 22 12.87 -32.58 24.99
C GLN A 22 12.44 -32.60 23.52
N GLU A 23 12.47 -33.76 22.87
CA GLU A 23 12.01 -33.96 21.49
C GLU A 23 10.48 -33.79 21.37
N GLU A 24 9.71 -34.33 22.31
CA GLU A 24 8.25 -34.19 22.33
C GLU A 24 7.85 -32.74 22.64
N GLU A 25 8.55 -32.07 23.55
CA GLU A 25 8.34 -30.65 23.83
C GLU A 25 8.63 -29.77 22.59
N TYR A 26 9.72 -30.06 21.87
CA TYR A 26 10.08 -29.37 20.64
C TYR A 26 9.02 -29.52 19.54
N GLU A 27 8.54 -30.75 19.29
CA GLU A 27 7.51 -30.98 18.28
C GLU A 27 6.17 -30.35 18.67
N ASN A 28 5.83 -30.32 19.96
CA ASN A 28 4.67 -29.59 20.47
C ASN A 28 4.77 -28.08 20.20
N TYR A 29 5.92 -27.45 20.47
CA TYR A 29 6.12 -26.02 20.16
C TYR A 29 6.03 -25.74 18.66
N LYS A 30 6.61 -26.59 17.82
CA LYS A 30 6.56 -26.45 16.36
C LYS A 30 5.14 -26.56 15.83
N PHE A 31 4.35 -27.50 16.36
CA PHE A 31 2.93 -27.64 16.02
C PHE A 31 2.13 -26.42 16.47
N ALA A 32 2.31 -25.98 17.72
CA ALA A 32 1.65 -24.78 18.26
C ALA A 32 1.98 -23.53 17.45
N LEU A 33 3.25 -23.36 17.04
CA LEU A 33 3.70 -22.24 16.22
C LEU A 33 3.04 -22.26 14.84
N ARG A 34 3.01 -23.42 14.16
CA ARG A 34 2.34 -23.56 12.86
C ARG A 34 0.86 -23.18 12.94
N LYS A 35 0.16 -23.69 13.96
CA LYS A 35 -1.26 -23.39 14.18
C LYS A 35 -1.48 -21.90 14.45
N SER A 36 -0.64 -21.30 15.29
CA SER A 36 -0.71 -19.86 15.61
C SER A 36 -0.52 -18.99 14.37
N ILE A 37 0.43 -19.33 13.50
CA ILE A 37 0.68 -18.61 12.24
C ILE A 37 -0.51 -18.73 11.29
N ILE A 38 -1.08 -19.94 11.12
CA ILE A 38 -2.25 -20.14 10.25
C ILE A 38 -3.43 -19.31 10.75
N ASN A 39 -3.72 -19.38 12.05
CA ASN A 39 -4.80 -18.60 12.66
C ASN A 39 -4.58 -17.09 12.51
N ASP A 40 -3.35 -16.61 12.68
CA ASP A 40 -3.01 -15.20 12.47
C ASP A 40 -3.27 -14.75 11.02
N ILE A 41 -2.92 -15.58 10.03
CA ILE A 41 -3.20 -15.26 8.61
C ILE A 41 -4.71 -15.27 8.35
N GLU A 42 -5.45 -16.25 8.87
CA GLU A 42 -6.91 -16.32 8.72
C GLU A 42 -7.60 -15.12 9.35
N ASN A 43 -7.20 -14.72 10.56
CA ASN A 43 -7.70 -13.52 11.22
C ASN A 43 -7.41 -12.27 10.37
N LYS A 44 -6.22 -12.15 9.78
CA LYS A 44 -5.88 -11.03 8.90
C LYS A 44 -6.77 -10.99 7.66
N ILE A 45 -7.11 -12.13 7.07
CA ILE A 45 -8.02 -12.21 5.91
C ILE A 45 -9.43 -11.77 6.29
N GLN A 46 -9.92 -12.18 7.47
CA GLN A 46 -11.22 -11.69 7.97
C GLN A 46 -11.20 -10.18 8.21
N ILE A 47 -10.12 -9.65 8.79
CA ILE A 47 -9.96 -8.20 8.99
C ILE A 47 -9.97 -7.47 7.65
N MET A 48 -9.31 -8.00 6.61
CA MET A 48 -9.31 -7.43 5.27
C MET A 48 -10.73 -7.25 4.73
N GLU A 49 -11.55 -8.30 4.82
CA GLU A 49 -12.95 -8.30 4.39
C GLU A 49 -13.79 -7.29 5.18
N ILE A 50 -13.69 -7.30 6.51
CA ILE A 50 -14.43 -6.38 7.38
C ILE A 50 -14.09 -4.92 7.06
N LEU A 51 -12.79 -4.60 6.99
CA LEU A 51 -12.33 -3.24 6.67
C LEU A 51 -12.81 -2.81 5.28
N TYR A 52 -12.77 -3.71 4.30
CA TYR A 52 -13.24 -3.42 2.96
C TYR A 52 -14.73 -3.09 2.95
N ASN A 53 -15.55 -3.92 3.59
CA ASN A 53 -16.99 -3.71 3.67
C ASN A 53 -17.36 -2.41 4.42
N ILE A 54 -16.68 -2.11 5.54
CA ILE A 54 -16.89 -0.86 6.28
C ILE A 54 -16.54 0.35 5.42
N LYS A 55 -15.40 0.30 4.71
CA LYS A 55 -14.96 1.41 3.88
C LYS A 55 -15.87 1.63 2.68
N THR A 56 -16.17 0.58 1.91
CA THR A 56 -16.92 0.72 0.64
C THR A 56 -18.37 1.13 0.86
N LYS A 57 -18.99 0.66 1.95
CA LYS A 57 -20.36 1.03 2.34
C LYS A 57 -20.40 2.27 3.23
N ASN A 58 -19.27 2.90 3.52
CA ASN A 58 -19.13 4.05 4.42
C ASN A 58 -19.77 3.83 5.81
N LEU A 59 -19.71 2.60 6.35
CA LEU A 59 -20.39 2.25 7.62
C LEU A 59 -19.78 2.98 8.82
N TYR A 60 -18.54 3.45 8.71
CA TYR A 60 -17.90 4.26 9.74
C TYR A 60 -18.64 5.59 10.00
N LEU A 61 -19.52 6.04 9.09
CA LEU A 61 -20.36 7.21 9.30
C LEU A 61 -21.42 7.00 10.39
N ILE A 62 -21.81 5.75 10.67
CA ILE A 62 -22.81 5.39 11.69
C ILE A 62 -22.35 5.86 13.08
N ASP A 63 -21.06 5.69 13.36
CA ASP A 63 -20.43 6.16 14.60
C ASP A 63 -19.99 7.64 14.52
N GLY A 64 -20.35 8.36 13.46
CA GLY A 64 -20.04 9.78 13.27
C GLY A 64 -18.60 10.09 12.84
N TYR A 65 -17.81 9.09 12.41
CA TYR A 65 -16.45 9.36 11.93
C TYR A 65 -16.47 10.10 10.59
N LYS A 66 -15.76 11.22 10.49
CA LYS A 66 -15.68 12.01 9.24
C LYS A 66 -14.91 11.32 8.12
N SER A 67 -14.09 10.32 8.43
CA SER A 67 -13.31 9.57 7.46
C SER A 67 -13.02 8.15 7.94
N PHE A 68 -12.79 7.24 6.99
CA PHE A 68 -12.34 5.88 7.30
C PHE A 68 -11.03 5.86 8.10
N GLU A 69 -10.13 6.82 7.84
CA GLU A 69 -8.89 6.98 8.61
C GLU A 69 -9.16 7.30 10.09
N ALA A 70 -10.10 8.20 10.37
CA ALA A 70 -10.48 8.53 11.74
C ALA A 70 -11.07 7.32 12.48
N PHE A 71 -11.83 6.49 11.77
CA PHE A 71 -12.36 5.23 12.29
C PHE A 71 -11.26 4.22 12.64
N ILE A 72 -10.35 3.91 11.71
CA ILE A 72 -9.31 2.90 11.96
C ILE A 72 -8.33 3.30 13.08
N ASN A 73 -8.13 4.61 13.32
CA ASN A 73 -7.27 5.11 14.39
C ASN A 73 -7.76 4.73 15.80
N LYS A 74 -8.99 4.24 15.93
CA LYS A 74 -9.53 3.72 17.21
C LYS A 74 -9.16 2.26 17.47
N PHE A 75 -8.60 1.58 16.49
CA PHE A 75 -8.17 0.20 16.59
C PHE A 75 -6.64 0.12 16.60
N LEU A 76 -6.09 -1.02 17.02
CA LEU A 76 -4.65 -1.31 17.00
C LEU A 76 -4.15 -1.63 15.57
N ILE A 77 -4.64 -0.90 14.56
CA ILE A 77 -4.28 -1.09 13.15
C ILE A 77 -3.65 0.21 12.64
N LYS A 78 -2.39 0.12 12.21
CA LYS A 78 -1.70 1.27 11.60
C LYS A 78 -2.38 1.62 10.27
N LYS A 79 -2.46 2.92 9.94
CA LYS A 79 -2.99 3.41 8.66
C LYS A 79 -2.44 2.63 7.47
N THR A 80 -1.12 2.54 7.34
CA THR A 80 -0.46 1.84 6.22
C THR A 80 -0.89 0.37 6.09
N GLN A 81 -1.12 -0.31 7.22
CA GLN A 81 -1.59 -1.68 7.28
C GLN A 81 -3.06 -1.80 6.87
N ALA A 82 -3.93 -0.91 7.33
CA ALA A 82 -5.33 -0.90 6.91
C ALA A 82 -5.46 -0.71 5.39
N TYR A 83 -4.71 0.24 4.82
CA TYR A 83 -4.72 0.46 3.37
C TYR A 83 -4.06 -0.67 2.57
N SER A 84 -3.05 -1.36 3.11
CA SER A 84 -2.52 -2.56 2.45
C SER A 84 -3.53 -3.71 2.47
N TYR A 85 -4.28 -3.89 3.56
CA TYR A 85 -5.33 -4.90 3.68
C TYR A 85 -6.45 -4.69 2.66
N LEU A 86 -6.94 -3.46 2.54
CA LEU A 86 -7.93 -3.10 1.52
C LEU A 86 -7.45 -3.46 0.12
N LYS A 87 -6.21 -3.11 -0.19
CA LYS A 87 -5.62 -3.36 -1.51
C LYS A 87 -5.47 -4.84 -1.83
N ILE A 88 -5.01 -5.64 -0.86
CA ILE A 88 -4.89 -7.09 -1.02
C ILE A 88 -6.28 -7.68 -1.29
N TYR A 89 -7.29 -7.27 -0.52
CA TYR A 89 -8.64 -7.78 -0.68
C TYR A 89 -9.26 -7.40 -2.04
N GLU A 90 -8.98 -6.21 -2.56
CA GLU A 90 -9.39 -5.82 -3.91
C GLU A 90 -8.84 -6.75 -5.00
N HIS A 91 -7.63 -7.28 -4.85
CA HIS A 91 -7.09 -8.30 -5.76
C HIS A 91 -7.77 -9.65 -5.59
N VAL A 92 -8.17 -10.00 -4.36
CA VAL A 92 -8.97 -11.22 -4.11
C VAL A 92 -10.33 -11.12 -4.79
N LEU A 93 -11.03 -10.00 -4.63
CA LEU A 93 -12.33 -9.77 -5.27
C LEU A 93 -12.27 -9.75 -6.80
N ARG A 94 -11.15 -9.31 -7.38
CA ARG A 94 -10.91 -9.36 -8.83
C ARG A 94 -10.57 -10.76 -9.35
N GLY A 95 -10.27 -11.71 -8.47
CA GLY A 95 -9.80 -13.05 -8.85
C GLY A 95 -8.31 -13.10 -9.22
N ASP A 96 -7.57 -12.00 -9.09
CA ASP A 96 -6.13 -11.93 -9.37
C ASP A 96 -5.28 -12.65 -8.31
N LEU A 97 -5.88 -12.93 -7.14
CA LEU A 97 -5.21 -13.50 -5.97
C LEU A 97 -6.17 -14.43 -5.23
N SER A 98 -5.77 -15.66 -4.95
CA SER A 98 -6.59 -16.57 -4.14
C SER A 98 -6.31 -16.41 -2.64
N ILE A 99 -7.31 -16.72 -1.81
CA ILE A 99 -7.14 -16.80 -0.35
C ILE A 99 -6.06 -17.82 0.02
N ASN A 100 -5.95 -18.92 -0.72
CA ASN A 100 -4.93 -19.95 -0.48
C ASN A 100 -3.51 -19.43 -0.75
N ASP A 101 -3.33 -18.58 -1.76
CA ASP A 101 -2.03 -17.94 -2.02
C ASP A 101 -1.61 -17.04 -0.84
N ILE A 102 -2.57 -16.35 -0.22
CA ILE A 102 -2.32 -15.55 0.99
C ILE A 102 -1.93 -16.44 2.16
N LYS A 103 -2.61 -17.58 2.35
CA LYS A 103 -2.27 -18.55 3.41
C LYS A 103 -0.88 -19.15 3.24
N GLN A 104 -0.46 -19.43 2.01
CA GLN A 104 0.84 -20.03 1.73
C GLN A 104 1.99 -19.02 1.81
N ARG A 105 1.81 -17.83 1.22
CA ARG A 105 2.89 -16.84 1.09
C ARG A 105 2.92 -15.82 2.23
N GLY A 106 1.83 -15.68 2.96
CA GLY A 106 1.66 -14.67 3.99
C GLY A 106 1.40 -13.27 3.43
N VAL A 107 0.80 -12.43 4.28
CA VAL A 107 0.26 -11.12 3.90
C VAL A 107 1.35 -10.14 3.41
N VAL A 108 2.53 -10.17 4.03
CA VAL A 108 3.62 -9.23 3.72
C VAL A 108 4.15 -9.46 2.32
N ASP A 109 4.40 -10.71 1.94
CA ASP A 109 5.01 -11.04 0.65
C ASP A 109 4.01 -10.92 -0.49
N VAL A 110 2.74 -11.22 -0.24
CA VAL A 110 1.64 -10.90 -1.15
C VAL A 110 1.61 -9.40 -1.46
N TYR A 111 1.59 -8.55 -0.43
CA TYR A 111 1.56 -7.09 -0.63
C TYR A 111 2.77 -6.57 -1.41
N LYS A 112 3.98 -7.08 -1.11
CA LYS A 112 5.19 -6.74 -1.87
C LYS A 112 5.05 -7.10 -3.34
N SER A 113 4.54 -8.30 -3.65
CA SER A 113 4.37 -8.75 -5.04
C SER A 113 3.33 -7.94 -5.82
N ILE A 114 2.23 -7.54 -5.18
CA ILE A 114 1.25 -6.61 -5.76
C ILE A 114 1.94 -5.28 -6.10
N LYS A 115 2.69 -4.72 -5.14
CA LYS A 115 3.37 -3.44 -5.33
C LYS A 115 4.43 -3.50 -6.43
N SER A 116 5.19 -4.58 -6.55
CA SER A 116 6.19 -4.74 -7.61
C SER A 116 5.56 -4.86 -9.00
N ASN A 117 4.45 -5.59 -9.12
CA ASN A 117 3.74 -5.80 -10.38
C ASN A 117 3.11 -4.51 -10.92
N GLU A 118 2.66 -3.63 -10.04
CA GLU A 118 2.20 -2.30 -10.44
C GLU A 118 3.34 -1.41 -10.93
N VAL A 119 4.51 -1.46 -10.29
CA VAL A 119 5.69 -0.68 -10.71
C VAL A 119 6.18 -1.14 -12.09
N THR A 120 6.16 -2.45 -12.38
CA THR A 120 6.51 -2.96 -13.71
C THR A 120 5.44 -2.62 -14.75
N SER A 121 4.16 -2.68 -14.40
CA SER A 121 3.05 -2.26 -15.28
C SER A 121 3.04 -0.75 -15.57
N GLN A 122 3.57 0.08 -14.68
CA GLN A 122 3.75 1.52 -14.92
C GLN A 122 4.97 1.84 -15.81
N LYS A 123 6.01 0.99 -15.80
CA LYS A 123 7.19 1.16 -16.67
C LYS A 123 6.93 0.86 -18.15
N SER A 124 5.88 0.08 -18.47
CA SER A 124 5.50 -0.25 -19.85
C SER A 124 4.65 0.82 -20.54
N LYS A 125 4.18 1.85 -19.82
CA LYS A 125 3.67 3.07 -20.47
C LYS A 125 4.89 3.84 -21.00
N LYS A 126 5.08 3.85 -22.33
CA LYS A 126 6.08 4.69 -23.02
C LYS A 126 6.19 6.03 -22.30
N LYS A 127 7.39 6.41 -21.85
CA LYS A 127 7.60 7.69 -21.15
C LYS A 127 6.97 8.80 -22.02
N PRO A 128 5.90 9.47 -21.58
CA PRO A 128 5.39 10.60 -22.33
C PRO A 128 6.52 11.62 -22.43
N ILE A 129 6.69 12.23 -23.60
CA ILE A 129 7.60 13.36 -23.78
C ILE A 129 7.25 14.37 -22.69
N LYS A 130 8.25 14.79 -21.90
CA LYS A 130 8.01 15.69 -20.77
C LYS A 130 7.39 17.00 -21.30
N PRO A 131 6.31 17.51 -20.69
CA PRO A 131 5.71 18.76 -21.14
C PRO A 131 6.70 19.91 -20.95
N LEU A 132 6.88 20.69 -22.01
CA LEU A 132 7.71 21.89 -21.99
C LEU A 132 6.98 22.99 -21.20
N ARG A 133 7.68 23.67 -20.29
CA ARG A 133 7.12 24.73 -19.45
C ARG A 133 7.76 26.06 -19.82
N PHE A 134 6.92 27.04 -20.18
CA PHE A 134 7.35 28.39 -20.50
C PHE A 134 6.77 29.38 -19.51
N GLN A 135 7.51 30.47 -19.26
CA GLN A 135 6.99 31.65 -18.59
C GLN A 135 6.81 32.76 -19.63
N LEU A 136 5.57 33.13 -19.89
CA LEU A 136 5.22 34.19 -20.84
C LEU A 136 5.31 35.55 -20.12
N LYS A 137 5.78 36.58 -20.84
CA LYS A 137 6.03 37.91 -20.27
C LYS A 137 4.76 38.74 -20.04
N THR A 138 3.67 38.43 -20.75
CA THR A 138 2.42 39.17 -20.67
C THR A 138 1.25 38.24 -20.37
N GLU A 139 0.29 38.75 -19.59
CA GLU A 139 -0.90 37.99 -19.18
C GLU A 139 -1.79 37.63 -20.36
N GLN A 140 -1.95 38.55 -21.32
CA GLN A 140 -2.71 38.31 -22.55
C GLN A 140 -2.15 37.12 -23.37
N ALA A 141 -0.82 37.03 -23.51
CA ALA A 141 -0.19 35.91 -24.20
C ALA A 141 -0.41 34.61 -23.43
N TYR A 142 -0.32 34.65 -22.09
CA TYR A 142 -0.59 33.50 -21.24
C TYR A 142 -2.02 32.99 -21.39
N GLU A 143 -3.02 33.86 -21.28
CA GLU A 143 -4.43 33.46 -21.43
C GLU A 143 -4.72 32.88 -22.82
N PHE A 144 -4.18 33.50 -23.87
CA PHE A 144 -4.35 33.03 -25.24
C PHE A 144 -3.79 31.62 -25.44
N TYR A 145 -2.53 31.37 -25.09
CA TYR A 145 -1.92 30.06 -25.31
C TYR A 145 -2.39 29.01 -24.31
N LYS A 146 -2.85 29.40 -23.12
CA LYS A 146 -3.51 28.50 -22.17
C LYS A 146 -4.84 28.00 -22.71
N LYS A 147 -5.64 28.89 -23.32
CA LYS A 147 -6.92 28.52 -23.95
C LYS A 147 -6.72 27.68 -25.22
N ASN A 148 -5.60 27.88 -25.92
CA ASN A 148 -5.30 27.26 -27.21
C ASN A 148 -4.03 26.40 -27.14
N SER A 149 -3.93 25.50 -26.16
CA SER A 149 -2.70 24.73 -25.91
C SER A 149 -2.32 23.80 -27.07
N GLU A 150 -3.31 23.19 -27.74
CA GLU A 150 -3.07 22.33 -28.91
C GLU A 150 -2.50 23.14 -30.09
N PHE A 151 -3.03 24.34 -30.30
CA PHE A 151 -2.51 25.27 -31.30
C PHE A 151 -1.08 25.70 -30.96
N ALA A 152 -0.76 25.95 -29.68
CA ALA A 152 0.60 26.28 -29.26
C ALA A 152 1.59 25.14 -29.58
N SER A 153 1.19 23.89 -29.32
CA SER A 153 1.99 22.71 -29.68
C SER A 153 2.18 22.61 -31.20
N PHE A 154 1.09 22.71 -31.97
CA PHE A 154 1.14 22.71 -33.44
C PHE A 154 2.05 23.81 -33.97
N LEU A 155 1.90 25.05 -33.49
CA LEU A 155 2.69 26.20 -33.91
C LEU A 155 4.20 25.96 -33.71
N LEU A 156 4.60 25.41 -32.56
CA LEU A 156 6.00 25.14 -32.26
C LEU A 156 6.58 24.04 -33.15
N GLU A 157 5.80 22.98 -33.42
CA GLU A 157 6.21 21.90 -34.33
C GLU A 157 6.29 22.40 -35.78
N GLU A 158 5.30 23.17 -36.24
CA GLU A 158 5.25 23.70 -37.60
C GLU A 158 6.40 24.67 -37.89
N ILE A 159 6.68 25.60 -36.96
CA ILE A 159 7.83 26.52 -37.11
C ILE A 159 9.15 25.74 -37.12
N PHE A 160 9.27 24.70 -36.29
CA PHE A 160 10.49 23.91 -36.23
C PHE A 160 10.71 23.08 -37.51
N SER A 161 9.66 22.46 -38.04
CA SER A 161 9.74 21.57 -39.20
C SER A 161 9.79 22.33 -40.54
N ASN A 162 9.01 23.40 -40.67
CA ASN A 162 8.76 24.06 -41.95
C ASN A 162 9.16 25.55 -41.96
N GLY A 163 9.43 26.14 -40.78
CA GLY A 163 9.66 27.57 -40.61
C GLY A 163 11.13 28.02 -40.61
N GLY A 164 12.04 27.31 -41.27
CA GLY A 164 13.50 27.51 -41.15
C GLY A 164 13.97 28.97 -41.16
N ASN A 165 13.59 29.75 -42.18
CA ASN A 165 13.98 31.17 -42.27
C ASN A 165 13.40 32.03 -41.13
N ILE A 166 12.17 31.75 -40.71
CA ILE A 166 11.50 32.47 -39.62
C ILE A 166 12.16 32.13 -38.28
N LEU A 167 12.47 30.85 -38.06
CA LEU A 167 13.12 30.38 -36.85
C LEU A 167 14.51 31.01 -36.69
N GLU A 168 15.30 31.06 -37.77
CA GLU A 168 16.62 31.70 -37.78
C GLU A 168 16.54 33.20 -37.44
N GLN A 169 15.59 33.93 -38.06
CA GLN A 169 15.37 35.35 -37.76
C GLN A 169 14.96 35.58 -36.29
N LEU A 170 14.09 34.73 -35.76
CA LEU A 170 13.67 34.79 -34.35
C LEU A 170 14.84 34.52 -33.41
N GLU A 171 15.70 33.56 -33.74
CA GLU A 171 16.88 33.23 -32.94
C GLU A 171 17.90 34.37 -32.91
N ILE A 172 18.19 34.99 -34.07
CA ILE A 172 19.06 36.18 -34.16
C ILE A 172 18.50 37.32 -33.31
N ARG A 173 17.20 37.62 -33.46
CA ARG A 173 16.54 38.68 -32.68
C ARG A 173 16.59 38.40 -31.18
N TYR A 174 16.37 37.16 -30.76
CA TYR A 174 16.46 36.75 -29.37
C TYR A 174 17.87 36.93 -28.79
N LYS A 175 18.91 36.52 -29.55
CA LYS A 175 20.32 36.71 -29.14
C LYS A 175 20.67 38.19 -28.98
N ASN A 176 20.24 39.05 -29.91
CA ASN A 176 20.48 40.49 -29.83
C ASN A 176 19.79 41.14 -28.63
N LEU A 177 18.59 40.67 -28.24
CA LEU A 177 17.89 41.14 -27.05
C LEU A 177 18.51 40.68 -25.73
N LYS A 178 19.37 39.65 -25.75
CA LYS A 178 20.07 39.13 -24.56
C LYS A 178 21.45 39.76 -24.37
N ASN A 179 22.04 40.30 -25.44
CA ASN A 179 23.36 40.93 -25.45
C ASN A 179 23.31 42.45 -25.21
N ASN A 180 22.11 43.03 -25.08
CA ASN A 180 21.86 44.39 -24.59
C ASN A 180 21.31 44.32 -23.16
#